data_AF-A0A2V8M552-F1
#
_entry.id   AF-A0A2V8M552-F1
#
_cell.length_a   1.000
_cell.length_b   1.000
_cell.length_c   1.000
_cell.angle_alpha   90.00
_cell.angle_beta   90.00
_cell.angle_gamma   90.00
#
_symmetry.space_group_name_H-M   'P 1'
#
loop_
_entity.id
_entity.type
_entity.pdbx_description
1 polymer ?
#
loop_
_entity_poly.entity_id
_entity_poly.type
_entity_poly.pdbx_seq_one_letter_code
_entity_poly.pdbx_strand_id
1 'polypeptide(L)'
;RHYGIENVVVDVGVDYDFPELPGLVTKKIARGTENFREMPAMTHEQAIRSIEAGIDLARNYDIVGTGDMGIGNTTSSAAILAALAGLPPEE
;
A
#
# COMPACT_ATOMS: atom_id res chain seq x y z
N ARG A 1 0.43 -0.98 -20.97
CA ARG A 1 0.96 -1.14 -22.36
C ARG A 1 -0.12 -1.48 -23.39
N HIS A 2 -0.87 -2.60 -23.25
CA HIS A 2 -1.84 -3.02 -24.28
C HIS A 2 -3.03 -2.07 -24.47
N TYR A 3 -3.45 -1.38 -23.42
CA TYR A 3 -4.64 -0.52 -23.43
C TYR A 3 -4.31 0.98 -23.36
N GLY A 4 -3.05 1.37 -23.57
CA GLY A 4 -2.63 2.77 -23.46
C GLY A 4 -2.77 3.39 -22.06
N ILE A 5 -3.03 2.59 -21.04
CA ILE A 5 -3.12 3.03 -19.64
C ILE A 5 -1.72 3.33 -19.11
N GLU A 6 -1.57 4.52 -18.51
CA GLU A 6 -0.39 4.91 -17.76
C GLU A 6 -0.25 4.06 -16.50
N ASN A 7 0.96 3.55 -16.25
CA ASN A 7 1.26 2.74 -15.07
C ASN A 7 2.21 3.53 -14.19
N VAL A 8 1.76 3.89 -12.99
CA VAL A 8 2.58 4.55 -11.98
C VAL A 8 2.95 3.53 -10.90
N VAL A 9 4.25 3.27 -10.73
CA VAL A 9 4.76 2.40 -9.66
C VAL A 9 5.13 3.27 -8.48
N VAL A 10 4.61 2.95 -7.30
CA VAL A 10 4.80 3.76 -6.10
C VAL A 10 5.39 2.90 -5.00
N ASP A 11 6.55 3.30 -4.48
CA ASP A 11 7.10 2.74 -3.26
C ASP A 11 6.54 3.49 -2.05
N VAL A 12 5.60 2.85 -1.36
CA VAL A 12 4.96 3.35 -0.14
C VAL A 12 5.59 2.74 1.11
N GLY A 13 6.36 1.65 1.00
CA GLY A 13 6.82 0.93 2.18
C GLY A 13 7.71 -0.27 1.94
N VAL A 14 8.43 -0.36 0.82
CA VAL A 14 9.36 -1.48 0.59
C VAL A 14 10.51 -1.42 1.60
N ASP A 15 10.89 -2.55 2.19
CA ASP A 15 12.09 -2.66 3.04
C ASP A 15 13.39 -2.68 2.21
N TYR A 16 13.57 -1.65 1.41
CA TYR A 16 14.74 -1.45 0.57
C TYR A 16 14.82 0.03 0.15
N ASP A 17 16.03 0.58 0.09
CA ASP A 17 16.26 1.91 -0.44
C ASP A 17 16.64 1.79 -1.91
N PHE A 18 15.68 2.09 -2.78
CA PHE A 18 15.95 2.14 -4.21
C PHE A 18 16.81 3.37 -4.53
N PRO A 19 17.78 3.27 -5.47
CA PRO A 19 18.33 4.45 -6.10
C PRO A 19 17.22 5.17 -6.89
N GLU A 20 17.51 6.36 -7.42
CA GLU A 20 16.58 7.02 -8.33
C GLU A 20 16.35 6.14 -9.56
N LEU A 21 15.13 5.62 -9.70
CA LEU A 21 14.72 4.73 -10.77
C LEU A 21 13.69 5.43 -11.66
N PRO A 22 13.90 5.48 -12.99
CA PRO A 22 12.90 6.04 -13.90
C PRO A 22 11.55 5.32 -13.75
N GLY A 23 10.50 6.09 -13.47
CA GLY A 23 9.13 5.58 -13.32
C GLY A 23 8.76 5.06 -11.93
N LEU A 24 9.67 5.09 -10.95
CA LEU A 24 9.36 4.83 -9.55
C LEU A 24 9.07 6.13 -8.82
N VAL A 25 7.85 6.27 -8.30
CA VAL A 25 7.48 7.36 -7.40
C VAL A 25 7.76 6.93 -5.97
N THR A 26 8.65 7.65 -5.29
CA THR A 26 8.98 7.36 -3.89
C THR A 26 8.08 8.16 -2.94
N LYS A 27 7.21 7.46 -2.21
CA LYS A 27 6.35 7.99 -1.14
C LYS A 27 6.51 7.14 0.13
N LYS A 28 7.73 6.63 0.38
CA LYS A 28 8.02 5.65 1.43
C LYS A 28 7.65 6.17 2.83
N ILE A 29 6.75 5.44 3.50
CA ILE A 29 6.24 5.76 4.84
C ILE A 29 7.13 5.18 5.94
N ALA A 30 7.59 3.94 5.72
CA ALA A 30 8.45 3.15 6.58
C ALA A 30 9.14 2.05 5.76
N ARG A 31 10.04 1.27 6.38
CA ARG A 31 10.61 0.05 5.78
C ARG A 31 9.79 -1.16 6.21
N GLY A 32 8.80 -1.53 5.40
CA GLY A 32 7.80 -2.51 5.78
C GLY A 32 6.88 -2.03 6.90
N THR A 33 6.01 -2.94 7.34
CA THR A 33 5.17 -2.77 8.53
C THR A 33 5.67 -3.69 9.63
N GLU A 34 5.34 -3.38 10.87
CA GLU A 34 5.63 -4.24 12.01
C GLU A 34 4.78 -5.52 11.95
N ASN A 35 5.25 -6.58 12.62
CA ASN A 35 4.49 -7.81 12.73
C ASN A 35 3.19 -7.58 13.51
N PHE A 36 2.07 -7.48 12.80
CA PHE A 36 0.78 -7.12 13.39
C PHE A 36 0.23 -8.15 14.39
N ARG A 37 0.84 -9.34 14.47
CA ARG A 37 0.53 -10.35 15.48
C ARG A 37 1.00 -9.94 16.88
N GLU A 38 2.06 -9.13 16.96
CA GLU A 38 2.74 -8.79 18.22
C GLU A 38 2.48 -7.34 18.64
N MET A 39 2.35 -6.44 17.67
CA MET A 39 2.17 -5.00 17.90
C MET A 39 1.41 -4.38 16.71
N PRO A 40 0.92 -3.14 16.79
CA PRO A 40 0.30 -2.49 15.63
C PRO A 40 1.24 -2.46 14.42
N ALA A 41 0.72 -2.80 13.23
CA ALA A 41 1.50 -2.84 11.98
C ALA A 41 2.19 -1.51 11.64
N MET A 42 1.56 -0.40 12.07
CA MET A 42 2.02 0.96 11.85
C MET A 42 1.41 1.88 12.91
N THR A 43 2.00 3.06 13.10
CA THR A 43 1.38 4.12 13.91
C THR A 43 0.16 4.70 13.18
N HIS A 44 -0.70 5.40 13.93
CA HIS A 44 -1.86 6.07 13.34
C HIS A 44 -1.43 7.14 12.32
N GLU A 45 -0.35 7.87 12.59
CA GLU A 45 0.22 8.87 11.68
C GLU A 45 0.79 8.23 10.42
N GLN A 46 1.39 7.04 10.51
CA GLN A 46 1.83 6.28 9.33
C GLN A 46 0.64 5.86 8.47
N ALA A 47 -0.47 5.43 9.08
CA ALA A 47 -1.69 5.10 8.36
C ALA A 47 -2.26 6.31 7.62
N ILE A 48 -2.37 7.46 8.31
CA ILE A 48 -2.82 8.72 7.69
C ILE A 48 -1.94 9.10 6.50
N ARG A 49 -0.61 9.13 6.68
CA ARG A 49 0.31 9.49 5.59
C ARG A 49 0.22 8.53 4.40
N SER A 50 -0.05 7.25 4.64
CA SER A 50 -0.25 6.26 3.58
C SER A 50 -1.49 6.57 2.75
N ILE A 51 -2.60 6.96 3.40
CA ILE A 51 -3.84 7.36 2.74
C ILE A 51 -3.64 8.67 1.96
N GLU A 52 -3.01 9.68 2.58
CA GLU A 52 -2.70 10.96 1.95
C GLU A 52 -1.82 10.79 0.70
N ALA A 53 -0.83 9.90 0.75
CA ALA A 53 0.00 9.57 -0.41
C ALA A 53 -0.85 9.04 -1.58
N GLY A 54 -1.83 8.17 -1.31
CA GLY A 54 -2.78 7.69 -2.32
C GLY A 54 -3.68 8.80 -2.87
N ILE A 55 -4.20 9.68 -1.99
CA ILE A 55 -5.03 10.84 -2.37
C ILE A 55 -4.25 11.77 -3.30
N ASP A 56 -3.01 12.12 -2.96
CA ASP A 56 -2.14 12.99 -3.76
C ASP A 56 -1.95 12.45 -5.18
N LEU A 57 -1.79 11.13 -5.31
CA LEU A 57 -1.61 10.46 -6.59
C LEU A 57 -2.89 10.50 -7.43
N ALA A 58 -4.01 10.11 -6.82
CA ALA A 58 -5.29 9.97 -7.50
C ALA A 58 -5.84 11.29 -8.04
N ARG A 59 -5.50 12.43 -7.42
CA ARG A 59 -5.94 13.77 -7.86
C ARG A 59 -5.53 14.15 -9.28
N ASN A 60 -4.55 13.47 -9.87
CA ASN A 60 -4.06 13.77 -11.22
C ASN A 60 -4.83 13.02 -12.32
N TYR A 61 -5.82 12.20 -11.97
CA TYR A 61 -6.48 11.29 -12.90
C TYR A 61 -8.00 11.29 -12.74
N ASP A 62 -8.73 11.16 -13.86
CA ASP A 62 -10.19 11.02 -13.85
C ASP A 62 -10.65 9.57 -13.56
N ILE A 63 -9.84 8.59 -13.95
CA ILE A 63 -10.10 7.16 -13.75
C ILE A 63 -8.82 6.50 -13.23
N VAL A 64 -8.94 5.74 -12.14
CA VAL A 64 -7.80 5.06 -11.51
C VAL A 64 -8.13 3.59 -11.34
N GLY A 65 -7.21 2.73 -11.77
CA GLY A 65 -7.17 1.32 -11.38
C GLY A 65 -6.05 1.12 -10.36
N THR A 66 -6.34 0.42 -9.26
CA THR A 66 -5.34 0.12 -8.24
C THR A 66 -4.79 -1.29 -8.42
N GLY A 67 -3.48 -1.43 -8.25
CA GLY A 67 -2.81 -2.72 -8.07
C GLY A 67 -1.95 -2.66 -6.82
N ASP A 68 -1.67 -3.81 -6.23
CA ASP A 68 -0.81 -3.92 -5.06
C ASP A 68 0.33 -4.91 -5.31
N MET A 69 1.40 -4.74 -4.53
CA MET A 69 2.56 -5.62 -4.57
C MET A 69 3.23 -5.62 -3.20
N GLY A 70 3.28 -6.78 -2.56
CA GLY A 70 3.96 -6.96 -1.28
C GLY A 70 3.96 -8.43 -0.88
N ILE A 71 5.10 -8.96 -0.44
CA ILE A 71 5.15 -10.33 0.06
C ILE A 71 4.34 -10.41 1.36
N GLY A 72 3.37 -11.33 1.40
CA GLY A 72 2.52 -11.54 2.58
C GLY A 72 1.36 -10.54 2.72
N ASN A 73 1.14 -9.66 1.73
CA ASN A 73 0.03 -8.70 1.75
C ASN A 73 -1.36 -9.35 1.84
N THR A 74 -1.53 -10.57 1.31
CA THR A 74 -2.81 -11.30 1.39
C THR A 74 -3.21 -11.59 2.84
N THR A 75 -2.25 -11.86 3.73
CA THR A 75 -2.51 -12.02 5.17
C THR A 75 -3.02 -10.72 5.79
N SER A 76 -2.42 -9.57 5.46
CA SER A 76 -2.92 -8.27 5.93
C SER A 76 -4.29 -7.92 5.34
N SER A 77 -4.53 -8.22 4.06
CA SER A 77 -5.81 -7.97 3.40
C SER A 77 -6.93 -8.80 4.03
N ALA A 78 -6.67 -10.07 4.32
CA ALA A 78 -7.60 -10.95 5.03
C ALA A 78 -7.90 -10.44 6.45
N ALA A 79 -6.87 -10.01 7.20
CA ALA A 79 -7.06 -9.45 8.53
C ALA A 79 -7.89 -8.16 8.52
N ILE A 80 -7.64 -7.26 7.57
CA ILE A 80 -8.43 -6.03 7.39
C ILE A 80 -9.87 -6.38 7.02
N LEU A 81 -10.08 -7.28 6.07
CA LEU A 81 -11.43 -7.70 5.66
C LEU A 81 -12.20 -8.32 6.82
N ALA A 82 -11.61 -9.29 7.53
CA ALA A 82 -12.22 -9.93 8.69
C ALA A 82 -12.60 -8.91 9.76
N ALA A 83 -11.71 -7.96 10.08
CA ALA A 83 -11.97 -6.90 11.04
C ALA A 83 -13.10 -5.96 10.62
N LEU A 84 -13.16 -5.56 9.34
CA LEU A 84 -14.19 -4.66 8.81
C LEU A 84 -15.55 -5.35 8.64
N ALA A 85 -15.56 -6.63 8.24
CA ALA A 85 -16.76 -7.42 8.02
C ALA A 85 -17.31 -8.06 9.30
N GLY A 86 -16.50 -8.11 10.37
CA GLY A 86 -16.85 -8.81 11.61
C GLY A 86 -16.90 -10.33 11.43
N LEU A 87 -16.11 -10.86 10.49
CA LEU A 87 -16.02 -12.28 10.19
C LEU A 87 -14.82 -12.92 10.90
N PRO A 88 -14.91 -14.21 11.26
CA PRO A 88 -13.76 -14.94 11.79
C PRO A 88 -12.71 -15.20 10.68
N PRO A 89 -11.42 -15.40 11.01
CA PRO A 89 -10.36 -15.58 10.02
C PRO A 89 -10.51 -16.81 9.11
N GLU A 90 -11.34 -17.78 9.48
CA GLU A 90 -11.61 -18.99 8.70
C GLU A 90 -12.56 -18.76 7.50
N GLU A 91 -13.27 -17.62 7.48
CA GLU A 91 -14.17 -17.19 6.39
C GLU A 91 -13.47 -16.21 5.43
#